data_AF-A0A258XQH5-F1
#
_entry.id   AF-A0A258XQH5-F1
#
_cell.length_a   1.000
_cell.length_b   1.000
_cell.length_c   1.000
_cell.angle_alpha   90.00
_cell.angle_beta   90.00
_cell.angle_gamma   90.00
#
_symmetry.space_group_name_H-M   'P 1'
#
loop_
_entity.id
_entity.type
_entity.pdbx_description
1 polymer ?
#
loop_
_entity_poly.entity_id
_entity_poly.type
_entity_poly.pdbx_seq_one_letter_code
_entity_poly.pdbx_strand_id
1 'polypeptide(L)'
;MSEAAQATLTRDEAFSRIRLLRSPNIGPVSYNQLLRRFGTAMAALEALPDLAARGGAPYRPAAVDRIEIEVAAVRKAGARYLFHDGPDYPALLSALENPPP
;
A
#
# COMPACT_ATOMS: atom_id res chain seq x y z
N MET A 1 5.15 -19.60 -15.53
CA MET A 1 4.17 -18.77 -14.80
C MET A 1 4.94 -18.07 -13.68
N SER A 2 5.13 -16.77 -13.61
CA SER A 2 4.52 -15.63 -14.30
C SER A 2 5.58 -14.53 -14.42
N GLU A 3 5.73 -13.95 -15.61
CA GLU A 3 6.61 -12.80 -15.94
C GLU A 3 6.24 -11.50 -15.21
N ALA A 4 5.28 -11.51 -14.29
CA ALA A 4 4.79 -10.32 -13.59
C ALA A 4 5.70 -9.82 -12.45
N ALA A 5 6.78 -10.55 -12.11
CA ALA A 5 7.61 -10.27 -10.93
C ALA A 5 8.70 -9.18 -11.10
N GLN A 6 8.74 -8.46 -12.23
CA GLN A 6 9.82 -7.49 -12.51
C GLN A 6 9.34 -6.13 -13.04
N ALA A 7 8.12 -5.70 -12.73
CA ALA A 7 7.82 -4.27 -12.83
C ALA A 7 8.55 -3.56 -11.69
N THR A 8 9.58 -2.77 -12.01
CA THR A 8 10.24 -1.91 -11.01
C THR A 8 9.19 -0.98 -10.43
N LEU A 9 8.90 -1.12 -9.14
CA LEU A 9 7.92 -0.30 -8.44
C LEU A 9 8.31 1.18 -8.56
N THR A 10 7.45 1.99 -9.16
CA THR A 10 7.72 3.42 -9.27
C THR A 10 7.67 4.08 -7.89
N ARG A 11 8.33 5.23 -7.73
CA ARG A 11 8.29 5.98 -6.47
C ARG A 11 6.87 6.39 -6.07
N ASP A 12 6.05 6.77 -7.04
CA ASP A 12 4.68 7.22 -6.80
C ASP A 12 3.78 6.06 -6.36
N GLU A 13 3.97 4.88 -6.93
CA GLU A 13 3.24 3.69 -6.50
C GLU A 13 3.72 3.24 -5.12
N ALA A 14 5.03 3.25 -4.84
CA ALA A 14 5.57 2.96 -3.51
C ALA A 14 5.02 3.91 -2.43
N PHE A 15 4.98 5.21 -2.73
CA PHE A 15 4.37 6.21 -1.84
C PHE A 15 2.87 5.95 -1.64
N SER A 16 2.16 5.62 -2.72
CA SER A 16 0.73 5.33 -2.70
C SER A 16 0.41 4.08 -1.88
N ARG A 17 1.26 3.05 -1.93
CA ARG A 17 1.15 1.86 -1.09
C ARG A 17 1.24 2.17 0.40
N ILE A 18 2.20 3.01 0.79
CA ILE A 18 2.33 3.47 2.19
C ILE A 18 1.07 4.26 2.58
N ARG A 19 0.65 5.23 1.74
CA ARG A 19 -0.55 6.03 1.98
C ARG A 19 -1.81 5.18 2.10
N LEU A 20 -1.97 4.18 1.25
CA LEU A 20 -3.11 3.25 1.29
C LEU A 20 -3.14 2.48 2.61
N LEU A 21 -2.02 1.90 3.03
CA LEU A 21 -1.92 1.18 4.30
C LEU A 21 -2.12 2.06 5.54
N ARG A 22 -1.78 3.35 5.44
CA ARG A 22 -2.00 4.34 6.52
C ARG A 22 -3.39 4.95 6.51
N SER A 23 -4.22 4.65 5.51
CA SER A 23 -5.56 5.20 5.39
C SER A 23 -6.53 4.54 6.38
N PRO A 24 -7.58 5.25 6.85
CA PRO A 24 -8.51 4.72 7.83
C PRO A 24 -9.14 3.39 7.39
N ASN A 25 -9.29 2.45 8.33
CA ASN A 25 -9.94 1.16 8.10
C ASN A 25 -9.25 0.26 7.03
N ILE A 26 -8.00 0.53 6.67
CA ILE A 26 -7.22 -0.31 5.76
C ILE A 26 -6.20 -1.12 6.57
N GLY A 27 -6.53 -2.40 6.81
CA GLY A 27 -5.58 -3.39 7.31
C GLY A 27 -4.91 -4.19 6.18
N PRO A 28 -3.97 -5.10 6.50
CA PRO A 28 -3.27 -5.94 5.51
C PRO A 28 -4.20 -6.68 4.54
N VAL A 29 -5.30 -7.24 5.06
CA VAL A 29 -6.30 -7.95 4.25
C VAL A 29 -6.96 -7.01 3.24
N SER A 30 -7.49 -5.87 3.70
CA SER A 30 -8.12 -4.86 2.84
C SER A 30 -7.14 -4.30 1.81
N TYR A 31 -5.91 -4.02 2.24
CA TYR A 31 -4.83 -3.55 1.36
C TYR A 31 -4.59 -4.52 0.20
N ASN A 32 -4.42 -5.81 0.50
CA ASN A 32 -4.21 -6.85 -0.51
C ASN A 32 -5.41 -7.01 -1.45
N GLN A 33 -6.63 -6.94 -0.91
CA GLN A 33 -7.85 -7.01 -1.73
C GLN A 33 -7.97 -5.80 -2.67
N LEU A 34 -7.63 -4.60 -2.20
CA LEU A 34 -7.67 -3.38 -3.00
C LEU A 34 -6.62 -3.41 -4.11
N LEU A 35 -5.38 -3.83 -3.81
CA LEU A 35 -4.36 -3.99 -4.84
C LEU A 35 -4.76 -5.04 -5.88
N ARG A 36 -5.32 -6.18 -5.47
CA ARG A 36 -5.81 -7.19 -6.40
C ARG A 36 -6.96 -6.68 -7.28
N ARG A 37 -7.82 -5.83 -6.75
CA ARG A 37 -8.99 -5.30 -7.45
C ARG A 37 -8.66 -4.17 -8.42
N PHE A 38 -7.78 -3.26 -8.02
CA PHE A 38 -7.49 -2.03 -8.78
C PHE A 38 -6.13 -2.03 -9.47
N GLY A 39 -5.29 -3.05 -9.21
CA GLY A 39 -3.97 -3.22 -9.81
C GLY A 39 -2.87 -2.39 -9.15
N THR A 40 -3.15 -1.14 -8.77
CA THR A 40 -2.19 -0.22 -8.14
C THR A 40 -2.79 0.44 -6.90
N ALA A 41 -1.93 0.86 -5.96
CA ALA A 41 -2.35 1.62 -4.80
C ALA A 41 -2.85 3.02 -5.19
N MET A 42 -2.26 3.63 -6.23
CA MET A 42 -2.76 4.88 -6.80
C MET A 42 -4.24 4.76 -7.20
N ALA A 43 -4.57 3.76 -8.03
CA ALA A 43 -5.95 3.54 -8.48
C ALA A 43 -6.89 3.16 -7.33
N ALA A 44 -6.40 2.39 -6.35
CA ALA A 44 -7.18 2.05 -5.16
C ALA A 44 -7.52 3.31 -4.35
N LEU A 45 -6.57 4.21 -4.11
CA LEU A 45 -6.78 5.46 -3.36
C LEU A 45 -7.80 6.38 -4.03
N GLU A 46 -7.80 6.46 -5.37
CA GLU A 46 -8.79 7.22 -6.14
C GLU A 46 -10.20 6.63 -6.00
N ALA A 47 -10.32 5.30 -5.93
CA ALA A 47 -11.61 4.61 -5.85
C ALA A 47 -12.20 4.56 -4.43
N LEU A 48 -11.41 4.80 -3.37
CA LEU A 48 -11.86 4.67 -1.99
C LEU A 48 -13.05 5.56 -1.60
N PRO A 49 -13.08 6.87 -1.95
CA PRO A 49 -14.22 7.73 -1.67
C PRO A 49 -15.53 7.18 -2.24
N ASP A 50 -15.51 6.73 -3.49
CA ASP A 50 -16.69 6.18 -4.17
C ASP A 50 -17.13 4.84 -3.58
N LEU A 51 -16.17 4.00 -3.16
CA LEU A 51 -16.46 2.73 -2.51
C LEU A 51 -17.18 2.94 -1.17
N ALA A 52 -16.72 3.90 -0.38
CA ALA A 52 -17.30 4.21 0.93
C ALA A 52 -18.64 4.95 0.84
N ALA A 53 -18.84 5.78 -0.18
CA ALA A 53 -20.12 6.45 -0.42
C ALA A 53 -21.28 5.46 -0.58
N ARG A 54 -21.02 4.27 -1.14
CA ARG A 54 -22.01 3.17 -1.21
C ARG A 54 -22.44 2.65 0.16
N GLY A 55 -21.59 2.81 1.18
CA GLY A 55 -21.86 2.47 2.57
C GLY A 55 -22.43 3.64 3.39
N GLY A 56 -22.68 4.80 2.78
CA GLY A 56 -23.31 5.96 3.42
C GLY A 56 -22.39 6.85 4.25
N ALA A 57 -21.06 6.66 4.20
CA ALA A 57 -20.10 7.47 4.96
C ALA A 57 -19.06 8.13 4.05
N PRO A 58 -18.73 9.42 4.26
CA PRO A 58 -17.63 10.05 3.55
C PRO A 58 -16.30 9.40 3.97
N TYR A 59 -15.43 9.15 3.01
CA TYR A 59 -14.11 8.57 3.25
C TYR A 59 -13.02 9.47 2.72
N ARG A 60 -11.98 9.67 3.54
CA ARG A 60 -10.78 10.41 3.18
C ARG A 60 -9.58 9.49 3.40
N PRO A 61 -8.80 9.17 2.35
CA PRO A 61 -7.54 8.48 2.54
C PRO A 61 -6.58 9.32 3.40
N ALA A 62 -5.50 8.70 3.89
CA ALA A 62 -4.46 9.39 4.65
C ALA A 62 -3.98 10.65 3.91
N ALA A 63 -3.75 11.73 4.66
CA ALA A 63 -3.29 12.99 4.11
C ALA A 63 -1.86 12.84 3.56
N VAL A 64 -1.58 13.47 2.41
CA VAL A 64 -0.31 13.30 1.67
C VAL A 64 0.87 13.80 2.51
N ASP A 65 0.73 14.98 3.10
CA ASP A 65 1.70 15.62 3.99
C ASP A 65 2.13 14.72 5.16
N ARG A 66 1.17 14.01 5.78
CA ARG A 66 1.48 13.05 6.84
C ARG A 66 2.39 11.92 6.36
N ILE A 67 2.16 11.42 5.14
CA ILE A 67 2.97 10.34 4.56
C ILE A 67 4.34 10.85 4.13
N GLU A 68 4.43 12.07 3.60
CA GLU A 68 5.71 12.71 3.29
C GLU A 68 6.59 12.84 4.54
N ILE A 69 6.01 13.28 5.68
CA ILE A 69 6.70 13.36 6.97
C ILE A 69 7.19 11.97 7.41
N GLU A 70 6.35 10.94 7.30
CA GLU A 70 6.72 9.56 7.67
C GLU A 70 7.87 9.03 6.80
N VAL A 71 7.78 9.19 5.48
CA VAL A 71 8.81 8.75 4.53
C VAL A 71 10.13 9.48 4.78
N ALA A 72 10.08 10.79 5.04
CA ALA A 72 11.26 11.57 5.38
C ALA A 72 11.91 11.10 6.69
N ALA A 73 11.11 10.80 7.72
CA ALA A 73 11.60 10.27 8.99
C ALA A 73 12.26 8.89 8.85
N VAL A 74 11.64 7.97 8.09
CA VAL A 74 12.20 6.64 7.80
C VAL A 74 13.54 6.76 7.07
N ARG A 75 13.60 7.63 6.05
CA ARG A 75 14.85 7.89 5.32
C ARG A 75 15.94 8.48 6.23
N LYS A 76 15.58 9.43 7.11
CA LYS A 76 16.51 10.03 8.08
C LYS A 76 17.06 8.99 9.07
N ALA A 77 16.26 7.98 9.41
CA ALA A 77 16.67 6.87 10.27
C ALA A 77 17.52 5.81 9.54
N GLY A 78 17.79 5.96 8.24
CA GLY A 78 18.53 4.97 7.45
C GLY A 78 17.72 3.70 7.14
N ALA A 79 16.40 3.73 7.35
CA ALA A 79 15.52 2.61 7.08
C ALA A 79 14.95 2.68 5.65
N ARG A 80 14.45 1.53 5.17
CA ARG A 80 13.80 1.39 3.86
C ARG A 80 12.50 0.61 3.99
N TYR A 81 11.53 0.95 3.16
CA TYR A 81 10.30 0.17 3.02
C TYR A 81 10.57 -1.07 2.16
N LEU A 82 10.03 -2.20 2.60
CA LEU A 82 9.96 -3.45 1.85
C LEU A 82 8.49 -3.74 1.58
N PHE A 83 8.15 -4.15 0.38
CA PHE A 83 6.80 -4.54 -0.01
C PHE A 83 6.76 -6.04 -0.30
N HIS A 84 5.67 -6.71 0.03
CA HIS A 84 5.53 -8.17 -0.04
C HIS A 84 5.78 -8.80 -1.43
N ASP A 85 5.62 -8.03 -2.50
CA ASP A 85 5.89 -8.42 -3.90
C ASP A 85 7.28 -7.99 -4.38
N GLY A 86 8.09 -7.39 -3.50
CA GLY A 86 9.47 -6.98 -3.77
C GLY A 86 10.48 -8.08 -3.47
N PRO A 87 11.65 -8.07 -4.15
CA PRO A 87 12.67 -9.12 -4.03
C PRO A 87 13.37 -9.15 -2.66
N ASP A 88 13.37 -8.02 -1.95
CA ASP A 88 13.99 -7.87 -0.64
C ASP A 88 13.08 -8.33 0.51
N TYR A 89 11.83 -8.67 0.23
CA TYR A 89 10.89 -9.08 1.25
C TYR A 89 11.15 -10.54 1.68
N PRO A 90 11.34 -10.84 2.98
CA PRO A 90 11.70 -12.18 3.44
C PRO A 90 10.65 -13.24 3.09
N ALA A 91 11.06 -14.30 2.38
CA ALA A 91 10.17 -15.38 1.94
C ALA A 91 9.43 -16.07 3.11
N LEU A 92 10.06 -16.20 4.28
CA LEU A 92 9.42 -16.78 5.46
C LEU A 92 8.29 -15.89 6.01
N LEU A 93 8.41 -14.57 5.88
CA LEU A 93 7.31 -13.66 6.24
C LEU A 93 6.16 -13.81 5.25
N SER A 94 6.45 -13.96 3.95
CA SER A 94 5.42 -14.14 2.92
C SER A 94 4.62 -15.43 3.07
N ALA A 95 5.17 -16.44 3.75
CA ALA A 95 4.51 -17.73 3.97
C ALA A 95 3.49 -17.74 5.13
N LEU A 96 3.37 -16.64 5.87
CA LEU A 96 2.38 -16.50 6.94
C LEU A 96 0.96 -16.39 6.36
N GLU A 97 -0.06 -16.70 7.19
CA GLU A 97 -1.47 -16.58 6.80
C GLU A 97 -1.86 -15.12 6.48
N ASN A 98 -1.29 -14.16 7.22
CA ASN A 98 -1.52 -12.74 7.03
C ASN A 98 -0.18 -11.99 7.08
N PRO A 99 0.63 -12.07 6.01
CA PRO A 99 1.94 -11.44 5.98
C PRO A 99 1.80 -9.91 6.04
N PRO A 100 2.72 -9.19 6.68
CA PRO A 100 2.74 -7.74 6.57
C PRO A 100 2.93 -7.33 5.10
N PRO A 101 2.18 -6.34 4.58
CA PRO A 101 2.23 -5.96 3.17
C PRO A 101 3.53 -5.28 2.74
#